data_AF-A0A816AV54-F1
#
_entry.id   AF-A0A816AV54-F1
#
_cell.length_a   1.000
_cell.length_b   1.000
_cell.length_c   1.000
_cell.angle_alpha   90.00
_cell.angle_beta   90.00
_cell.angle_gamma   90.00
#
_symmetry.space_group_name_H-M   'P 1'
#
loop_
_entity.id
_entity.type
_entity.pdbx_description
1 polymer ?
#
loop_
_entity_poly.entity_id
_entity_poly.type
_entity_poly.pdbx_seq_one_letter_code
_entity_poly.pdbx_strand_id
1 'polypeptide(L)'
;MAQLKNCSNEPSTRFYLQQNNAVDAINNYMHADYDRLRLQACMLLGVLLDDGTMRQLKIPGDELTDLYFDAIRQAHQSSNKCYKRVPIHLLFRALSSLVHNEIIQASVATSTNYFDYLISISADYNLVYDIFWTLSFNTSLHEKFHSHKTFLQRLQKFIDDPKSVLDEDIVRSAEGILWNLNHRNQQNASPEQSTNAENENTQLDKY
;
A
#
# COMPACT_ATOMS: atom_id res chain seq x y z
N MET A 1 -3.10 17.56 19.68
CA MET A 1 -2.92 17.40 18.21
C MET A 1 -3.76 16.23 17.65
N ALA A 2 -5.04 16.14 18.02
CA ALA A 2 -5.95 15.08 17.55
C ALA A 2 -6.82 15.51 16.35
N GLN A 3 -6.80 16.79 15.97
CA GLN A 3 -7.76 17.36 15.01
C GLN A 3 -7.37 17.20 13.52
N LEU A 4 -6.11 16.88 13.19
CA LEU A 4 -5.70 16.66 11.79
C LEU A 4 -5.99 15.23 11.29
N LYS A 5 -6.34 14.29 12.18
CA LYS A 5 -6.65 12.89 11.80
C LYS A 5 -8.01 12.74 11.08
N ASN A 6 -8.94 13.69 11.25
CA ASN A 6 -10.32 13.54 10.75
C ASN A 6 -10.66 14.39 9.53
N CYS A 7 -9.87 15.41 9.18
CA CYS A 7 -10.24 16.30 8.08
C CYS A 7 -9.94 15.71 6.69
N SER A 8 -8.89 14.90 6.50
CA SER A 8 -8.49 14.47 5.15
C SER A 8 -9.33 13.36 4.52
N ASN A 9 -10.12 12.63 5.32
CA ASN A 9 -10.94 11.51 4.86
C ASN A 9 -12.40 11.89 4.60
N GLU A 10 -12.79 13.13 4.89
CA GLU A 10 -14.12 13.65 4.59
C GLU A 10 -14.18 14.14 3.13
N PRO A 11 -15.12 13.65 2.30
CA PRO A 11 -15.30 14.09 0.91
C PRO A 11 -15.47 15.61 0.79
N SER A 12 -16.09 16.23 1.79
CA SER A 12 -16.24 17.68 1.98
C SER A 12 -14.89 18.41 1.97
N THR A 13 -13.89 17.93 2.71
CA THR A 13 -12.59 18.59 2.80
C THR A 13 -11.78 18.48 1.50
N ARG A 14 -11.85 17.33 0.81
CA ARG A 14 -11.21 17.17 -0.51
C ARG A 14 -11.82 18.13 -1.53
N PHE A 15 -13.15 18.24 -1.54
CA PHE A 15 -13.88 19.16 -2.41
C PHE A 15 -13.52 20.63 -2.12
N TYR A 16 -13.43 21.02 -0.85
CA TYR A 16 -13.03 22.38 -0.44
C TYR A 16 -11.59 22.72 -0.87
N LEU A 17 -10.64 21.79 -0.75
CA LEU A 17 -9.25 22.05 -1.13
C LEU A 17 -9.07 22.13 -2.66
N GLN A 18 -9.84 21.35 -3.43
CA GLN A 18 -9.88 21.44 -4.89
C GLN A 18 -10.49 22.77 -5.38
N GLN A 19 -11.52 23.30 -4.70
CA GLN A 19 -12.16 24.57 -5.09
C GLN A 19 -11.32 25.83 -4.81
N ASN A 20 -10.31 25.77 -3.94
CA ASN A 20 -9.59 26.96 -3.45
C ASN A 20 -8.18 27.15 -4.05
N ASN A 21 -7.89 26.58 -5.22
CA ASN A 21 -6.55 26.59 -5.84
C ASN A 21 -5.44 26.03 -4.92
N ALA A 22 -5.79 25.30 -3.86
CA ALA A 22 -4.82 24.74 -2.93
C ALA A 22 -3.96 23.69 -3.63
N VAL A 23 -4.54 22.95 -4.57
CA VAL A 23 -3.85 21.98 -5.40
C VAL A 23 -2.75 22.63 -6.25
N ASP A 24 -3.04 23.76 -6.92
CA ASP A 24 -2.05 24.50 -7.70
C ASP A 24 -0.95 25.11 -6.81
N ALA A 25 -1.34 25.64 -5.65
CA ALA A 25 -0.39 26.17 -4.67
C ALA A 25 0.54 25.06 -4.16
N ILE A 26 0.01 23.88 -3.84
CA ILE A 26 0.80 22.72 -3.37
C ILE A 26 1.67 22.17 -4.51
N ASN A 27 1.17 22.13 -5.75
CA ASN A 27 1.93 21.70 -6.92
C ASN A 27 3.16 22.58 -7.16
N ASN A 28 3.05 23.90 -6.99
CA ASN A 28 4.19 24.81 -7.07
C ASN A 28 5.28 24.48 -6.03
N TYR A 29 4.91 23.97 -4.85
CA TYR A 29 5.88 23.53 -3.83
C TYR A 29 6.54 22.17 -4.15
N MET A 30 6.00 21.37 -5.07
CA MET A 30 6.69 20.14 -5.52
C MET A 30 7.97 20.43 -6.28
N HIS A 31 8.09 21.62 -6.87
CA HIS A 31 9.27 22.08 -7.59
C HIS A 31 10.19 22.95 -6.73
N ALA A 32 9.93 23.07 -5.42
CA ALA A 32 10.77 23.83 -4.53
C ALA A 32 12.11 23.11 -4.26
N ASP A 33 13.19 23.87 -4.18
CA ASP A 33 14.55 23.39 -3.82
C ASP A 33 14.66 22.87 -2.36
N TYR A 34 13.57 22.94 -1.60
CA TYR A 34 13.50 22.49 -0.22
C TYR A 34 12.81 21.14 -0.12
N ASP A 35 13.58 20.05 -0.08
CA ASP A 35 13.04 18.68 0.02
C ASP A 35 12.00 18.45 1.12
N ARG A 36 12.14 19.13 2.26
CA ARG A 36 11.14 19.00 3.33
C ARG A 36 9.78 19.55 2.91
N LEU A 37 9.76 20.70 2.25
CA LEU A 37 8.55 21.30 1.71
C LEU A 37 8.03 20.46 0.54
N ARG A 38 8.92 20.00 -0.34
CA ARG A 38 8.60 19.11 -1.44
C ARG A 38 7.93 17.82 -0.95
N LEU A 39 8.52 17.10 0.01
CA LEU A 39 7.93 15.88 0.59
C LEU A 39 6.59 16.16 1.28
N GLN A 40 6.44 17.27 2.00
CA GLN A 40 5.16 17.61 2.63
C GLN A 40 4.09 17.96 1.60
N ALA A 41 4.45 18.68 0.54
CA ALA A 41 3.56 18.99 -0.57
C ALA A 41 3.14 17.72 -1.32
N CYS A 42 4.09 16.84 -1.63
CA CYS A 42 3.83 15.54 -2.24
C CYS A 42 2.91 14.65 -1.38
N MET A 43 3.12 14.61 -0.06
CA MET A 43 2.24 13.89 0.88
C MET A 43 0.81 14.41 0.79
N LEU A 44 0.65 15.73 0.85
CA LEU A 44 -0.66 16.37 0.77
C LEU A 44 -1.31 16.08 -0.57
N LEU A 45 -0.57 16.15 -1.67
CA LEU A 45 -1.12 15.86 -3.00
C LEU A 45 -1.60 14.41 -3.10
N GLY A 46 -0.81 13.41 -2.78
CA GLY A 46 -1.31 12.03 -2.95
C GLY A 46 -2.33 11.58 -1.89
N VAL A 47 -2.54 12.34 -0.81
CA VAL A 47 -3.70 12.16 0.10
C VAL A 47 -4.98 12.78 -0.49
N LEU A 48 -4.84 13.92 -1.16
CA LEU A 48 -5.96 14.75 -1.62
C LEU A 48 -6.41 14.41 -3.03
N LEU A 49 -5.50 13.95 -3.88
CA LEU A 49 -5.73 13.69 -5.28
C LEU A 49 -6.10 12.24 -5.52
N ASP A 50 -7.17 12.03 -6.28
CA ASP A 50 -7.40 10.76 -6.95
C ASP A 50 -6.50 10.60 -8.19
N ASP A 51 -6.43 9.38 -8.72
CA ASP A 51 -5.59 9.05 -9.88
C ASP A 51 -5.95 9.91 -11.11
N GLY A 52 -7.24 10.23 -11.28
CA GLY A 52 -7.72 11.10 -12.35
C GLY A 52 -7.12 12.50 -12.27
N THR A 53 -7.10 13.06 -11.06
CA THR A 53 -6.57 14.40 -10.80
C THR A 53 -5.04 14.41 -10.88
N MET A 54 -4.35 13.37 -10.39
CA MET A 54 -2.90 13.23 -10.59
C MET A 54 -2.51 13.23 -12.06
N ARG A 55 -3.26 12.51 -12.91
CA ARG A 55 -3.05 12.49 -14.37
C ARG A 55 -3.31 13.85 -15.01
N GLN A 56 -4.38 14.54 -14.63
CA GLN A 56 -4.71 15.88 -15.14
C GLN A 56 -3.62 16.90 -14.82
N LEU A 57 -3.08 16.86 -13.60
CA LEU A 57 -1.99 17.72 -13.14
C LEU A 57 -0.62 17.29 -13.66
N LYS A 58 -0.55 16.20 -14.42
CA LYS A 58 0.69 15.61 -14.94
C LYS A 58 1.71 15.33 -13.83
N ILE A 59 1.24 14.94 -12.65
CA ILE A 59 2.11 14.52 -11.56
C ILE A 59 2.56 13.08 -11.87
N PRO A 60 3.85 12.84 -12.16
CA PRO A 60 4.33 11.50 -12.48
C PRO A 60 4.38 10.65 -11.20
N GLY A 61 3.56 9.61 -11.15
CA GLY A 61 3.50 8.71 -9.99
C GLY A 61 4.80 7.93 -9.76
N ASP A 62 5.57 7.64 -10.81
CA ASP A 62 6.89 7.03 -10.69
C ASP A 62 7.87 7.96 -9.94
N GLU A 63 7.99 9.23 -10.34
CA GLU A 63 8.88 10.17 -9.63
C GLU A 63 8.48 10.39 -8.17
N LEU A 64 7.16 10.39 -7.90
CA LEU A 64 6.66 10.49 -6.53
C LEU A 64 7.04 9.24 -5.73
N THR A 65 6.88 8.05 -6.32
CA THR A 65 7.29 6.79 -5.71
C THR A 65 8.79 6.79 -5.43
N ASP A 66 9.61 7.12 -6.43
CA ASP A 66 11.07 7.18 -6.33
C ASP A 66 11.52 8.12 -5.21
N LEU A 67 10.96 9.35 -5.16
CA LEU A 67 11.27 10.34 -4.15
C LEU A 67 11.03 9.80 -2.72
N TYR A 68 9.89 9.13 -2.49
CA TYR A 68 9.56 8.59 -1.19
C TYR A 68 10.43 7.41 -0.79
N PHE A 69 10.66 6.49 -1.73
CA PHE A 69 11.51 5.33 -1.48
C PHE A 69 12.96 5.73 -1.21
N ASP A 70 13.48 6.72 -1.94
CA ASP A 70 14.82 7.27 -1.69
C ASP A 70 14.90 7.99 -0.34
N ALA A 71 13.87 8.77 0.04
CA ALA A 71 13.81 9.41 1.35
C ALA A 71 13.78 8.37 2.48
N ILE A 72 12.96 7.32 2.36
CA ILE A 72 12.90 6.22 3.35
C ILE A 72 14.25 5.51 3.40
N ARG A 73 14.88 5.23 2.25
CA ARG A 73 16.18 4.54 2.19
C ARG A 73 17.27 5.32 2.90
N GLN A 74 17.39 6.59 2.60
CA GLN A 74 18.37 7.48 3.23
C GLN A 74 18.07 7.66 4.73
N ALA A 75 16.80 7.83 5.11
CA ALA A 75 16.42 7.88 6.52
C ALA A 75 16.78 6.58 7.25
N HIS A 76 16.54 5.42 6.64
CA HIS A 76 16.83 4.14 7.25
C HIS A 76 18.32 3.94 7.52
N GLN A 77 19.17 4.36 6.58
CA GLN A 77 20.63 4.27 6.68
C GLN A 77 21.24 5.30 7.63
N SER A 78 20.56 6.41 7.88
CA SER A 78 21.04 7.45 8.80
C SER A 78 21.06 6.96 10.26
N SER A 79 21.99 7.48 11.06
CA SER A 79 22.09 7.17 12.50
C SER A 79 20.91 7.71 13.30
N ASN A 80 20.35 8.84 12.89
CA ASN A 80 19.23 9.51 13.55
C ASN A 80 17.85 9.13 12.97
N LYS A 81 17.79 8.16 12.05
CA LYS A 81 16.57 7.70 11.39
C LYS A 81 15.75 8.84 10.77
N CYS A 82 16.44 9.78 10.10
CA CYS A 82 15.85 10.96 9.49
C CYS A 82 16.37 11.20 8.07
N TYR A 83 15.48 11.66 7.19
CA TYR A 83 15.84 12.25 5.90
C TYR A 83 15.65 13.76 5.97
N LYS A 84 16.72 14.55 5.82
CA LYS A 84 16.63 16.03 5.84
C LYS A 84 15.75 16.58 6.98
N ARG A 85 15.95 16.05 8.21
CA ARG A 85 15.20 16.35 9.46
C ARG A 85 13.75 15.85 9.50
N VAL A 86 13.32 15.04 8.53
CA VAL A 86 12.04 14.32 8.56
C VAL A 86 12.26 12.94 9.16
N PRO A 87 11.66 12.62 10.32
CA PRO A 87 11.74 11.29 10.92
C PRO A 87 11.15 10.20 10.01
N ILE A 88 11.77 9.02 9.99
CA ILE A 88 11.38 7.91 9.11
C ILE A 88 9.92 7.46 9.32
N HIS A 89 9.41 7.51 10.55
CA HIS A 89 8.02 7.13 10.84
C HIS A 89 6.99 8.05 10.16
N LEU A 90 7.33 9.33 9.94
CA LEU A 90 6.48 10.25 9.18
C LEU A 90 6.52 9.93 7.69
N LEU A 91 7.66 9.46 7.17
CA LEU A 91 7.78 9.01 5.78
C LEU A 91 6.94 7.76 5.52
N PHE A 92 6.95 6.78 6.45
CA PHE A 92 6.08 5.61 6.35
C PHE A 92 4.60 5.98 6.37
N ARG A 93 4.22 6.89 7.27
CA ARG A 93 2.83 7.34 7.37
C ARG A 93 2.36 8.06 6.11
N ALA A 94 3.22 8.88 5.53
CA ALA A 94 2.96 9.53 4.26
C ALA A 94 2.81 8.49 3.14
N LEU A 95 3.75 7.54 3.02
CA LEU A 95 3.68 6.47 2.02
C LEU A 95 2.42 5.62 2.17
N SER A 96 2.02 5.28 3.40
CA SER A 96 0.77 4.56 3.69
C SER A 96 -0.45 5.27 3.11
N SER A 97 -0.46 6.61 3.10
CA SER A 97 -1.53 7.36 2.46
C SER A 97 -1.42 7.37 0.93
N LEU A 98 -0.20 7.45 0.39
CA LEU A 98 0.06 7.49 -1.05
C LEU A 98 -0.28 6.18 -1.76
N VAL A 99 -0.04 5.03 -1.12
CA VAL A 99 -0.30 3.72 -1.73
C VAL A 99 -1.78 3.42 -1.95
N HIS A 100 -2.69 4.32 -1.57
CA HIS A 100 -4.09 4.25 -1.99
C HIS A 100 -4.32 4.68 -3.45
N ASN A 101 -3.39 5.40 -4.08
CA ASN A 101 -3.46 5.71 -5.52
C ASN A 101 -3.01 4.51 -6.36
N GLU A 102 -3.80 4.13 -7.35
CA GLU A 102 -3.52 2.99 -8.23
C GLU A 102 -2.21 3.19 -9.02
N ILE A 103 -1.91 4.42 -9.42
CA ILE A 103 -0.66 4.73 -10.12
C ILE A 103 0.54 4.39 -9.23
N ILE A 104 0.49 4.75 -7.94
CA ILE A 104 1.58 4.47 -6.98
C ILE A 104 1.69 2.96 -6.71
N GLN A 105 0.54 2.27 -6.58
CA GLN A 105 0.57 0.80 -6.43
C GLN A 105 1.18 0.13 -7.65
N ALA A 106 0.87 0.60 -8.87
CA ALA A 106 1.44 0.09 -10.10
C ALA A 106 2.96 0.31 -10.12
N SER A 107 3.46 1.49 -9.73
CA SER A 107 4.90 1.76 -9.62
C SER A 107 5.60 0.81 -8.62
N VAL A 108 4.96 0.54 -7.48
CA VAL A 108 5.47 -0.45 -6.50
C VAL A 108 5.42 -1.88 -7.04
N ALA A 109 4.41 -2.21 -7.85
CA ALA A 109 4.26 -3.53 -8.46
C ALA A 109 5.25 -3.79 -9.61
N THR A 110 5.57 -2.79 -10.42
CA THR A 110 6.52 -2.94 -11.53
C THR A 110 7.97 -2.88 -11.04
N SER A 111 8.26 -2.07 -10.02
CA SER A 111 9.60 -2.00 -9.41
C SER A 111 9.84 -3.19 -8.48
N THR A 112 10.79 -4.06 -8.83
CA THR A 112 11.26 -5.11 -7.92
C THR A 112 11.92 -4.52 -6.66
N ASN A 113 12.64 -3.41 -6.82
CA ASN A 113 13.42 -2.81 -5.75
C ASN A 113 12.56 -2.20 -4.62
N TYR A 114 11.35 -1.72 -4.91
CA TYR A 114 10.51 -1.06 -3.90
C TYR A 114 9.82 -2.04 -2.97
N PHE A 115 9.14 -3.02 -3.55
CA PHE A 115 8.46 -4.03 -2.77
C PHE A 115 9.45 -4.82 -1.88
N ASP A 116 10.54 -5.31 -2.47
CA ASP A 116 11.54 -6.10 -1.75
C ASP A 116 12.22 -5.27 -0.65
N TYR A 117 12.43 -3.97 -0.91
CA TYR A 117 12.95 -3.06 0.11
C TYR A 117 11.99 -2.89 1.29
N LEU A 118 10.68 -2.71 1.07
CA LEU A 118 9.70 -2.69 2.15
C LEU A 118 9.73 -4.00 2.95
N ILE A 119 9.86 -5.15 2.27
CA ILE A 119 9.92 -6.47 2.93
C ILE A 119 11.16 -6.56 3.84
N SER A 120 12.29 -6.02 3.38
CA SER A 120 13.54 -6.05 4.13
C SER A 120 13.47 -5.24 5.43
N ILE A 121 12.84 -4.06 5.39
CA ILE A 121 12.77 -3.13 6.54
C ILE A 121 11.55 -3.36 7.44
N SER A 122 10.60 -4.22 7.03
CA SER A 122 9.39 -4.51 7.81
C SER A 122 9.68 -5.15 9.17
N ALA A 123 10.86 -5.74 9.35
CA ALA A 123 11.30 -6.29 10.63
C ALA A 123 11.70 -5.20 11.64
N ASP A 124 12.11 -4.04 11.12
CA ASP A 124 12.57 -2.91 11.94
C ASP A 124 11.44 -1.90 12.20
N TYR A 125 10.42 -1.87 11.33
CA TYR A 125 9.33 -0.90 11.36
C TYR A 125 7.97 -1.55 11.12
N ASN A 126 7.21 -1.78 12.19
CA ASN A 126 5.88 -2.39 12.10
C ASN A 126 4.86 -1.53 11.32
N LEU A 127 5.08 -0.20 11.23
CA LEU A 127 4.27 0.70 10.40
C LEU A 127 4.25 0.31 8.91
N VAL A 128 5.21 -0.50 8.46
CA VAL A 128 5.23 -1.02 7.10
C VAL A 128 4.06 -1.99 6.85
N TYR A 129 3.50 -2.61 7.90
CA TYR A 129 2.31 -3.44 7.75
C TYR A 129 1.08 -2.65 7.31
N ASP A 130 0.93 -1.38 7.69
CA ASP A 130 -0.17 -0.56 7.16
C ASP A 130 -0.01 -0.29 5.65
N ILE A 131 1.22 -0.13 5.18
CA ILE A 131 1.52 0.00 3.74
C ILE A 131 1.18 -1.32 3.03
N PHE A 132 1.64 -2.44 3.59
CA PHE A 132 1.37 -3.76 3.01
C PHE A 132 -0.10 -4.13 3.04
N TRP A 133 -0.88 -3.65 4.01
CA TRP A 133 -2.32 -3.87 4.04
C TRP A 133 -2.98 -3.32 2.78
N THR A 134 -2.74 -2.04 2.46
CA THR A 134 -3.26 -1.43 1.23
C THR A 134 -2.74 -2.14 -0.02
N LEU A 135 -1.43 -2.43 -0.07
CA LEU A 135 -0.83 -3.13 -1.21
C LEU A 135 -1.34 -4.55 -1.40
N SER A 136 -1.79 -5.22 -0.33
CA SER A 136 -2.32 -6.58 -0.39
C SER A 136 -3.60 -6.65 -1.22
N PHE A 137 -4.35 -5.56 -1.40
CA PHE A 137 -5.54 -5.58 -2.26
C PHE A 137 -5.20 -5.61 -3.75
N ASN A 138 -3.99 -5.20 -4.14
CA ASN A 138 -3.53 -5.22 -5.51
C ASN A 138 -3.14 -6.64 -5.93
N THR A 139 -3.90 -7.22 -6.87
CA THR A 139 -3.70 -8.59 -7.35
C THR A 139 -2.31 -8.82 -7.96
N SER A 140 -1.73 -7.80 -8.62
CA SER A 140 -0.40 -7.92 -9.23
C SER A 140 0.73 -8.10 -8.20
N LEU A 141 0.47 -7.77 -6.93
CA LEU A 141 1.45 -7.93 -5.84
C LEU A 141 1.30 -9.26 -5.10
N HIS A 142 0.24 -10.04 -5.33
CA HIS A 142 -0.02 -11.29 -4.59
C HIS A 142 1.10 -12.32 -4.76
N GLU A 143 1.53 -12.53 -6.00
CA GLU A 143 2.65 -13.45 -6.30
C GLU A 143 3.94 -12.99 -5.61
N LYS A 144 4.18 -11.66 -5.54
CA LYS A 144 5.32 -11.10 -4.82
C LYS A 144 5.22 -11.31 -3.32
N PHE A 145 4.04 -11.21 -2.70
CA PHE A 145 3.88 -11.56 -1.30
C PHE A 145 4.18 -13.04 -1.04
N HIS A 146 3.71 -13.93 -1.90
CA HIS A 146 3.91 -15.37 -1.75
C HIS A 146 5.33 -15.86 -2.02
N SER A 147 6.07 -15.16 -2.88
CA SER A 147 7.50 -15.45 -3.06
C SER A 147 8.32 -15.15 -1.80
N HIS A 148 7.84 -14.27 -0.92
CA HIS A 148 8.50 -13.87 0.33
C HIS A 148 8.02 -14.68 1.55
N LYS A 149 8.32 -15.99 1.59
CA LYS A 149 7.91 -16.89 2.69
C LYS A 149 8.36 -16.43 4.08
N THR A 150 9.57 -15.87 4.18
CA THR A 150 10.12 -15.36 5.46
C THR A 150 9.33 -14.17 5.98
N PHE A 151 8.82 -13.31 5.09
CA PHE A 151 7.92 -12.22 5.47
C PHE A 151 6.62 -12.76 6.07
N LEU A 152 5.97 -13.73 5.40
CA LEU A 152 4.72 -14.30 5.89
C LEU A 152 4.89 -14.99 7.25
N GLN A 153 6.00 -15.69 7.46
CA GLN A 153 6.32 -16.28 8.76
C GLN A 153 6.54 -15.24 9.86
N ARG A 154 7.21 -14.12 9.55
CA ARG A 154 7.36 -13.00 10.49
C ARG A 154 6.03 -12.33 10.80
N LEU A 155 5.18 -12.16 9.79
CA LEU A 155 3.86 -11.58 9.93
C LEU A 155 2.98 -12.42 10.87
N GLN A 156 2.97 -13.74 10.68
CA GLN A 156 2.26 -14.66 11.58
C GLN A 156 2.80 -14.58 13.02
N LYS A 157 4.13 -14.63 13.19
CA LYS A 157 4.75 -14.49 14.52
C LYS A 157 4.42 -13.16 15.19
N PHE A 158 4.33 -12.07 14.44
CA PHE A 158 3.98 -10.76 14.95
C PHE A 158 2.54 -10.73 15.49
N ILE A 159 1.61 -11.37 14.78
CA ILE A 159 0.21 -11.51 15.21
C ILE A 159 0.11 -12.38 16.47
N ASP A 160 0.88 -13.47 16.53
CA ASP A 160 0.83 -14.41 17.65
C ASP A 160 1.58 -13.92 18.92
N ASP A 161 2.37 -12.83 18.83
CA ASP A 161 3.15 -12.31 19.97
C ASP A 161 2.26 -11.50 20.93
N PRO A 162 2.09 -11.90 22.20
CA PRO A 162 1.30 -11.15 23.18
C PRO A 162 1.78 -9.71 23.42
N LYS A 163 3.04 -9.39 23.09
CA LYS A 163 3.60 -8.04 23.23
C LYS A 163 3.24 -7.10 22.08
N SER A 164 2.79 -7.63 20.92
CA SER A 164 2.40 -6.81 19.77
C SER A 164 1.07 -6.08 19.97
N VAL A 165 0.26 -6.53 20.95
CA VAL A 165 -1.04 -5.95 21.36
C VAL A 165 -0.94 -4.47 21.76
N LEU A 166 0.25 -3.94 22.00
CA LEU A 166 0.48 -2.51 22.26
C LEU A 166 0.09 -1.60 21.07
N ASP A 167 -0.01 -2.14 19.86
CA ASP A 167 -0.47 -1.40 18.67
C ASP A 167 -1.52 -2.22 17.90
N GLU A 168 -2.74 -2.24 18.46
CA GLU A 168 -3.89 -3.03 17.94
C GLU A 168 -4.20 -2.73 16.47
N ASP A 169 -4.01 -1.49 16.01
CA ASP A 169 -4.30 -1.12 14.63
C ASP A 169 -3.30 -1.79 13.66
N ILE A 170 -2.02 -1.82 14.02
CA ILE A 170 -1.00 -2.50 13.22
C ILE A 170 -1.20 -4.02 13.23
N VAL A 171 -1.57 -4.60 14.38
CA VAL A 171 -1.91 -6.03 14.45
C VAL A 171 -3.10 -6.35 13.54
N ARG A 172 -4.15 -5.52 13.54
CA ARG A 172 -5.29 -5.68 12.64
C ARG A 172 -4.89 -5.57 11.17
N SER A 173 -4.00 -4.65 10.81
CA SER A 173 -3.43 -4.57 9.46
C SER A 173 -2.68 -5.86 9.09
N ALA A 174 -1.88 -6.41 10.01
CA ALA A 174 -1.15 -7.65 9.81
C ALA A 174 -2.08 -8.86 9.60
N GLU A 175 -3.11 -9.01 10.44
CA GLU A 175 -4.16 -10.02 10.28
C GLU A 175 -4.89 -9.87 8.95
N GLY A 176 -5.24 -8.64 8.58
CA GLY A 176 -5.86 -8.31 7.31
C GLY A 176 -5.04 -8.79 6.12
N ILE A 177 -3.73 -8.50 6.12
CA ILE A 177 -2.82 -8.94 5.05
C ILE A 177 -2.90 -10.46 4.87
N LEU A 178 -2.75 -11.24 5.95
CA LEU A 178 -2.82 -12.70 5.87
C LEU A 178 -4.18 -13.18 5.40
N TRP A 179 -5.26 -12.60 5.94
CA TRP A 179 -6.62 -12.94 5.55
C TRP A 179 -6.83 -12.76 4.04
N ASN A 180 -6.44 -11.59 3.50
CA ASN A 180 -6.65 -11.22 2.11
C ASN A 180 -5.80 -12.06 1.15
N LEU A 181 -4.55 -12.33 1.51
CA LEU A 181 -3.66 -13.20 0.73
C LEU A 181 -4.15 -14.66 0.71
N ASN A 182 -4.71 -15.17 1.81
CA ASN A 182 -5.20 -16.55 1.90
C ASN A 182 -6.59 -16.74 1.26
N HIS A 183 -7.50 -15.77 1.39
CA HIS A 183 -8.86 -15.89 0.85
C HIS A 183 -8.90 -15.93 -0.68
N ARG A 184 -8.04 -15.16 -1.36
CA ARG A 184 -8.01 -15.15 -2.83
C ARG A 184 -7.39 -16.41 -3.44
N ASN A 185 -6.45 -17.06 -2.75
CA ASN A 185 -5.95 -18.37 -3.18
C ASN A 185 -7.05 -19.44 -3.20
N GLN A 186 -8.02 -19.35 -2.29
CA GLN A 186 -9.16 -20.27 -2.26
C GLN A 186 -10.17 -20.00 -3.38
N GLN A 187 -10.33 -18.73 -3.79
CA GLN A 187 -11.21 -18.36 -4.91
C GLN A 187 -10.63 -18.74 -6.29
N ASN A 188 -9.31 -18.70 -6.44
CA ASN A 188 -8.65 -19.09 -7.70
C ASN A 188 -8.45 -20.62 -7.83
N ALA A 189 -8.70 -21.40 -6.77
CA ALA A 189 -8.56 -22.86 -6.75
C ALA A 189 -9.85 -23.62 -7.14
N SER A 190 -10.87 -22.95 -7.69
CA SER A 190 -12.06 -23.58 -8.29
C SER A 190 -12.63 -22.66 -9.38
N PRO A 191 -12.78 -23.14 -10.64
CA PRO A 191 -13.72 -24.22 -10.96
C PRO A 191 -13.22 -25.20 -12.04
N GLU A 192 -12.80 -26.39 -11.64
CA GLU A 192 -12.81 -27.56 -12.54
C GLU A 192 -13.45 -28.72 -11.79
N GLN A 193 -14.76 -28.93 -12.03
CA GLN A 193 -15.43 -30.25 -12.10
C GLN A 193 -16.96 -30.08 -12.10
N SER A 194 -17.56 -29.86 -13.26
CA SER A 194 -18.92 -30.38 -13.55
C SER A 194 -19.13 -30.54 -15.06
N THR A 195 -18.24 -31.23 -15.75
CA THR A 195 -18.57 -31.84 -17.05
C THR A 195 -17.97 -33.23 -17.10
N ASN A 196 -18.85 -34.22 -16.99
CA ASN A 196 -18.81 -35.55 -17.63
C ASN A 196 -19.28 -36.65 -16.68
N ALA A 197 -20.58 -36.93 -16.70
CA ALA A 197 -21.10 -38.29 -16.57
C ALA A 197 -22.60 -38.28 -16.91
N GLU A 198 -22.93 -38.32 -18.20
CA GLU A 198 -24.20 -38.89 -18.67
C GLU A 198 -24.03 -39.30 -20.13
N ASN A 199 -23.41 -40.46 -20.31
CA ASN A 199 -23.46 -41.24 -21.54
C ASN A 199 -23.32 -42.71 -21.14
N GLU A 200 -24.42 -43.34 -20.75
CA GLU A 200 -24.59 -44.79 -20.82
C GLU A 200 -26.10 -45.06 -21.01
N ASN A 201 -26.51 -45.26 -22.26
CA ASN A 201 -26.69 -46.58 -22.89
C ASN A 201 -28.07 -47.20 -22.57
N THR A 202 -29.05 -46.84 -23.38
CA THR A 202 -30.37 -47.47 -23.43
C THR A 202 -30.26 -48.81 -24.14
N GLN A 203 -30.25 -49.92 -23.41
CA GLN A 203 -30.66 -51.24 -23.91
C GLN A 203 -30.97 -52.22 -22.77
N LEU A 204 -32.24 -52.57 -22.60
CA LEU A 204 -32.77 -53.81 -22.01
C LEU A 204 -34.27 -53.86 -22.38
N ASP A 205 -34.64 -54.49 -23.50
CA ASP A 205 -34.98 -55.91 -23.68
C ASP A 205 -36.45 -56.27 -23.37
N LYS A 206 -37.12 -56.75 -24.43
CA LYS A 206 -38.24 -57.72 -24.54
C LYS A 206 -39.18 -57.91 -23.33
N TYR A 207 -40.46 -57.61 -23.54
CA TYR A 207 -41.59 -58.56 -23.62
C TYR A 207 -42.78 -57.89 -24.31
#